data_AF-A0A075G9F2-F1
#
_entry.id   AF-A0A075G9F2-F1
#
_cell.length_a   1.000
_cell.length_b   1.000
_cell.length_c   1.000
_cell.angle_alpha   90.00
_cell.angle_beta   90.00
_cell.angle_gamma   90.00
#
_symmetry.space_group_name_H-M   'P 1'
#
loop_
_entity.id
_entity.type
_entity.pdbx_description
1 polymer ?
#
loop_
_entity_poly.entity_id
_entity_poly.type
_entity_poly.pdbx_seq_one_letter_code
_entity_poly.pdbx_strand_id
1 'polypeptide(L)'
;MLLLGPDLAVLHDSPAAEDDVETVSGLTFRPDGTLLAARNSLGMTVDDRPENRIECWHSEAGLLNASELPSKATALLPTESGAIVGCFDGSILSFEVGETDHRLIAELDYQVSRIVHWGKDILVASWFDVFRITSEGKLVWHFEHIGVVEHILDLGERAAIMGDDRKGGRPAPLVIIDPDSPPRHDDLPIEEDITTGSEGHSGALSEDELRQVEQRPSTHHEAEDILETLHEEAEAEIGDPVVETDLLDDLSASARAINLPPVADAGEDVTLGADEEGKATALLDGTRSYDPDGSIAGWAWEDGGGRVIGDTPQVRVRLSAGVHVFHLTVTDDRAASSRSTITVQVK
;
A
#
# COMPACT_ATOMS: atom_id res chain seq x y z
N MET A 1 26.29 12.03 2.16
CA MET A 1 26.60 10.97 3.15
C MET A 1 27.98 11.24 3.76
N LEU A 2 28.17 10.98 5.06
CA LEU A 2 29.48 11.02 5.72
C LEU A 2 29.76 9.65 6.35
N LEU A 3 30.93 9.09 6.10
CA LEU A 3 31.44 7.90 6.79
C LEU A 3 32.48 8.35 7.82
N LEU A 4 32.13 8.20 9.09
CA LEU A 4 32.95 8.68 10.20
C LEU A 4 33.73 7.54 10.84
N GLY A 5 34.96 7.83 11.26
CA GLY A 5 35.79 6.93 12.06
C GLY A 5 35.39 6.92 13.53
N PRO A 6 36.03 6.07 14.35
CA PRO A 6 35.75 5.97 15.79
C PRO A 6 35.97 7.27 16.58
N ASP A 7 36.81 8.18 16.07
CA ASP A 7 37.10 9.50 16.63
C ASP A 7 36.24 10.62 16.02
N LEU A 8 35.20 10.26 15.25
CA LEU A 8 34.35 11.15 14.46
C LEU A 8 35.10 11.93 13.37
N ALA A 9 36.32 11.53 13.01
CA ALA A 9 36.96 12.05 11.82
C ALA A 9 36.21 11.59 10.57
N VAL A 10 36.06 12.48 9.58
CA VAL A 10 35.49 12.13 8.28
C VAL A 10 36.51 11.24 7.55
N LEU A 11 36.18 9.96 7.37
CA LEU A 11 36.97 9.03 6.57
C LEU A 11 36.69 9.24 5.09
N HIS A 12 35.39 9.28 4.75
CA HIS A 12 34.90 9.50 3.39
C HIS A 12 33.65 10.35 3.43
N ASP A 13 33.46 11.17 2.41
CA ASP A 13 32.23 11.90 2.17
C ASP A 13 31.76 11.72 0.73
N SER A 14 30.44 11.78 0.58
CA SER A 14 29.76 11.70 -0.70
C SER A 14 28.65 12.75 -0.70
N PRO A 15 28.97 14.03 -0.98
CA PRO A 15 27.97 15.09 -1.03
C PRO A 15 27.02 14.89 -2.22
N ALA A 16 25.88 15.59 -2.19
CA ALA A 16 25.07 15.77 -3.40
C ALA A 16 25.85 16.66 -4.37
N ALA A 17 25.64 16.48 -5.67
CA ALA A 17 26.24 17.38 -6.63
C ALA A 17 25.65 18.80 -6.52
N GLU A 18 26.42 19.81 -6.90
CA GLU A 18 26.01 21.22 -6.76
C GLU A 18 24.79 21.59 -7.62
N ASP A 19 24.58 20.84 -8.69
CA ASP A 19 23.49 21.00 -9.66
C ASP A 19 22.30 20.08 -9.42
N ASP A 20 22.33 19.25 -8.37
CA ASP A 20 21.31 18.24 -8.09
C ASP A 20 20.81 18.27 -6.63
N VAL A 21 19.54 17.93 -6.45
CA VAL A 21 18.93 17.74 -5.13
C VAL A 21 18.79 16.24 -4.90
N GLU A 22 19.74 15.67 -4.16
CA GLU A 22 19.74 14.24 -3.85
C GLU A 22 19.28 13.95 -2.42
N THR A 23 18.59 12.81 -2.25
CA THR A 23 18.28 12.24 -0.94
C THR A 23 18.91 10.87 -0.78
N VAL A 24 19.27 10.54 0.47
CA VAL A 24 19.66 9.17 0.85
C VAL A 24 18.39 8.47 1.34
N SER A 25 17.93 7.47 0.59
CA SER A 25 16.68 6.76 0.90
C SER A 25 16.89 5.54 1.80
N GLY A 26 18.13 5.03 1.89
CA GLY A 26 18.45 3.89 2.74
C GLY A 26 19.95 3.79 3.04
N LEU A 27 20.27 3.34 4.25
CA LEU A 27 21.62 3.03 4.69
C LEU A 27 21.61 1.71 5.45
N THR A 28 22.56 0.82 5.15
CA THR A 28 22.76 -0.40 5.95
C THR A 28 24.21 -0.87 5.86
N PHE A 29 24.68 -1.54 6.90
CA PHE A 29 25.99 -2.18 6.87
C PHE A 29 25.84 -3.66 6.50
N ARG A 30 26.71 -4.12 5.61
CA ARG A 30 26.95 -5.54 5.41
C ARG A 30 27.74 -6.12 6.60
N PRO A 31 27.67 -7.45 6.84
CA PRO A 31 28.41 -8.10 7.91
C PRO A 31 29.93 -7.89 7.84
N ASP A 32 30.48 -7.65 6.65
CA ASP A 32 31.91 -7.39 6.42
C ASP A 32 32.33 -5.94 6.71
N GLY A 33 31.40 -5.08 7.13
CA GLY A 33 31.66 -3.67 7.44
C GLY A 33 31.51 -2.72 6.25
N THR A 34 31.17 -3.23 5.06
CA THR A 34 30.84 -2.38 3.89
C THR A 34 29.53 -1.64 4.14
N LEU A 35 29.53 -0.31 4.00
CA LEU A 35 28.32 0.51 4.06
C LEU A 35 27.65 0.52 2.68
N LEU A 36 26.37 0.22 2.64
CA LEU A 36 25.51 0.40 1.48
C LEU A 36 24.68 1.66 1.65
N ALA A 37 24.69 2.53 0.63
CA ALA A 37 23.95 3.78 0.61
C ALA A 37 23.10 3.89 -0.65
N ALA A 38 21.79 3.78 -0.49
CA ALA A 38 20.82 4.05 -1.54
C ALA A 38 20.57 5.56 -1.65
N ARG A 39 20.68 6.08 -2.86
CA ARG A 39 20.53 7.50 -3.18
C ARG A 39 19.59 7.67 -4.35
N ASN A 40 18.83 8.76 -4.32
CA ASN A 40 17.97 9.16 -5.40
C ASN A 40 18.06 10.67 -5.64
N SER A 41 18.12 11.06 -6.91
CA SER A 41 17.92 12.44 -7.35
C SER A 41 16.44 12.80 -7.26
N LEU A 42 16.15 14.07 -6.97
CA LEU A 42 14.82 14.68 -7.00
C LEU A 42 14.72 15.75 -8.11
N GLY A 43 15.83 16.04 -8.80
CA GLY A 43 15.92 17.04 -9.86
C GLY A 43 16.00 16.40 -11.24
N MET A 44 16.01 17.24 -12.28
CA MET A 44 16.47 16.79 -13.60
C MET A 44 17.99 16.81 -13.59
N THR A 45 18.62 15.64 -13.65
CA THR A 45 20.06 15.53 -13.86
C THR A 45 20.42 16.17 -15.21
N VAL A 46 21.46 17.00 -15.23
CA VAL A 46 21.91 17.69 -16.46
C VAL A 46 22.86 16.80 -17.29
N ASP A 47 23.19 15.61 -16.79
CA ASP A 47 24.18 14.67 -17.30
C ASP A 47 23.73 13.20 -17.15
N ASP A 48 24.61 12.26 -17.51
CA ASP A 48 24.34 10.81 -17.54
C ASP A 48 24.41 10.13 -16.14
N ARG A 49 24.28 10.89 -15.04
CA ARG A 49 24.28 10.30 -13.70
C ARG A 49 22.96 9.53 -13.47
N PRO A 50 23.01 8.34 -12.85
CA PRO A 50 21.80 7.58 -12.56
C PRO A 50 20.93 8.30 -11.52
N GLU A 51 19.64 8.41 -11.83
CA GLU A 51 18.66 9.03 -10.93
C GLU A 51 18.56 8.28 -9.61
N ASN A 52 18.52 6.95 -9.66
CA ASN A 52 18.50 6.07 -8.49
C ASN A 52 19.75 5.19 -8.53
N ARG A 53 20.45 5.08 -7.40
CA ARG A 53 21.65 4.25 -7.31
C ARG A 53 21.90 3.73 -5.91
N ILE A 54 22.68 2.66 -5.84
CA ILE A 54 23.27 2.15 -4.60
C ILE A 54 24.79 2.31 -4.67
N GLU A 55 25.37 2.94 -3.64
CA GLU A 55 26.81 3.11 -3.47
C GLU A 55 27.33 2.17 -2.37
N CYS A 56 28.46 1.52 -2.60
CA CYS A 56 29.11 0.64 -1.62
C CYS A 56 30.42 1.25 -1.14
N TRP A 57 30.54 1.47 0.18
CA TRP A 57 31.65 2.18 0.78
C TRP A 57 32.39 1.32 1.80
N HIS A 58 33.71 1.27 1.68
CA HIS A 58 34.61 0.70 2.68
C HIS A 58 35.33 1.81 3.44
N SER A 59 35.49 1.66 4.75
CA SER A 59 36.12 2.66 5.62
C SER A 59 37.57 2.99 5.19
N GLU A 60 38.31 2.03 4.66
CA GLU A 60 39.70 2.23 4.22
C GLU A 60 39.83 2.46 2.72
N ALA A 61 39.01 1.78 1.90
CA ALA A 61 39.17 1.79 0.44
C ALA A 61 38.31 2.86 -0.25
N GLY A 62 37.37 3.47 0.47
CA GLY A 62 36.42 4.43 -0.09
C GLY A 62 35.32 3.73 -0.88
N LEU A 63 34.88 4.37 -1.97
CA LEU A 63 33.83 3.84 -2.84
C LEU A 63 34.34 2.59 -3.59
N LEU A 64 33.72 1.44 -3.32
CA LEU A 64 34.00 0.16 -3.96
C LEU A 64 33.31 0.08 -5.33
N ASN A 65 31.99 0.35 -5.37
CA ASN A 65 31.20 0.42 -6.58
C ASN A 65 29.94 1.27 -6.38
N ALA A 66 29.37 1.74 -7.49
CA ALA A 66 28.06 2.36 -7.54
C ALA A 66 27.29 1.74 -8.70
N SER A 67 26.03 1.39 -8.45
CA SER A 67 25.18 0.68 -9.40
C SER A 67 23.84 1.37 -9.52
N GLU A 68 23.36 1.52 -10.75
CA GLU A 68 22.06 2.12 -11.05
C GLU A 68 20.92 1.19 -10.61
N LEU A 69 19.87 1.79 -10.07
CA LEU A 69 18.64 1.13 -9.70
C LEU A 69 17.51 1.59 -10.63
N PRO A 70 16.59 0.69 -11.02
CA PRO A 70 15.47 1.06 -11.89
C PRO A 70 14.49 2.00 -11.20
N SER A 71 14.43 1.96 -9.87
CA SER A 71 13.54 2.79 -9.07
C SER A 71 14.15 3.06 -7.69
N LYS A 72 13.61 4.07 -6.99
CA LYS A 72 14.07 4.48 -5.67
C LYS A 72 14.03 3.30 -4.69
N ALA A 73 15.17 2.97 -4.10
CA ALA A 73 15.23 1.97 -3.04
C ALA A 73 14.53 2.46 -1.77
N THR A 74 13.67 1.62 -1.22
CA THR A 74 12.81 1.89 -0.06
C THR A 74 13.07 0.91 1.09
N ALA A 75 13.63 -0.26 0.78
CA ALA A 75 14.10 -1.23 1.75
C ALA A 75 15.46 -1.81 1.33
N LEU A 76 16.34 -2.06 2.31
CA LEU A 76 17.64 -2.70 2.10
C LEU A 76 17.83 -3.84 3.08
N LEU A 77 18.10 -5.03 2.55
CA LEU A 77 18.46 -6.22 3.33
C LEU A 77 19.89 -6.65 2.95
N PRO A 78 20.90 -6.42 3.80
CA PRO A 78 22.27 -6.82 3.49
C PRO A 78 22.40 -8.34 3.43
N THR A 79 23.16 -8.84 2.45
CA THR A 79 23.55 -10.25 2.33
C THR A 79 25.06 -10.41 2.57
N GLU A 80 25.56 -11.65 2.55
CA GLU A 80 26.99 -11.93 2.73
C GLU A 80 27.85 -11.26 1.65
N SER A 81 27.37 -11.18 0.41
CA SER A 81 28.12 -10.69 -0.76
C SER A 81 27.57 -9.38 -1.34
N GLY A 82 26.37 -8.97 -0.93
CA GLY A 82 25.70 -7.79 -1.46
C GLY A 82 24.48 -7.34 -0.66
N ALA A 83 23.36 -7.14 -1.35
CA ALA A 83 22.08 -6.85 -0.72
C ALA A 83 20.88 -7.22 -1.59
N ILE A 84 19.75 -7.45 -0.93
CA ILE A 84 18.43 -7.44 -1.55
C ILE A 84 17.85 -6.03 -1.37
N VAL A 85 17.37 -5.45 -2.46
CA VAL A 85 16.84 -4.09 -2.54
C VAL A 85 15.37 -4.16 -2.88
N GLY A 86 14.52 -3.55 -2.05
CA GLY A 86 13.12 -3.31 -2.36
C GLY A 86 12.94 -1.90 -2.87
N CYS A 87 12.17 -1.72 -3.93
CA CYS A 87 11.99 -0.45 -4.61
C CYS A 87 10.57 0.11 -4.50
N PHE A 88 10.46 1.40 -4.83
CA PHE A 88 9.21 2.15 -4.82
C PHE A 88 8.19 1.65 -5.84
N ASP A 89 8.66 1.12 -6.97
CA ASP A 89 7.83 0.52 -8.03
C ASP A 89 7.39 -0.93 -7.73
N GLY A 90 7.78 -1.48 -6.58
CA GLY A 90 7.48 -2.87 -6.21
C GLY A 90 8.52 -3.89 -6.67
N SER A 91 9.56 -3.49 -7.39
CA SER A 91 10.65 -4.40 -7.77
C SER A 91 11.49 -4.81 -6.56
N ILE A 92 11.92 -6.08 -6.57
CA ILE A 92 12.81 -6.68 -5.56
C ILE A 92 14.04 -7.20 -6.30
N LEU A 93 15.20 -6.63 -5.98
CA LEU A 93 16.44 -6.84 -6.73
C LEU A 93 17.49 -7.49 -5.84
N SER A 94 18.26 -8.42 -6.41
CA SER A 94 19.51 -8.92 -5.83
C SER A 94 20.67 -8.17 -6.44
N PHE A 95 21.56 -7.66 -5.62
CA PHE A 95 22.76 -6.93 -6.01
C PHE A 95 23.98 -7.52 -5.30
N GLU A 96 25.12 -7.55 -5.99
CA GLU A 96 26.41 -8.03 -5.47
C GLU A 96 27.43 -6.89 -5.42
N VAL A 97 28.19 -6.77 -4.32
CA VAL A 97 29.22 -5.73 -4.22
C VAL A 97 30.33 -5.99 -5.22
N GLY A 98 30.67 -4.96 -6.00
CA GLY A 98 31.64 -5.03 -7.09
C GLY A 98 31.02 -5.28 -8.46
N GLU A 99 29.74 -5.64 -8.54
CA GLU A 99 29.00 -5.76 -9.80
C GLU A 99 28.21 -4.49 -10.11
N THR A 100 27.99 -4.21 -11.40
CA THR A 100 27.14 -3.10 -11.86
C THR A 100 25.69 -3.52 -12.04
N ASP A 101 25.49 -4.78 -12.42
CA ASP A 101 24.19 -5.32 -12.76
C ASP A 101 23.49 -5.85 -11.50
N HIS A 102 22.16 -5.91 -11.59
CA HIS A 102 21.32 -6.50 -10.56
C HIS A 102 20.45 -7.59 -11.18
N ARG A 103 20.00 -8.54 -10.36
CA ARG A 103 19.06 -9.58 -10.76
C ARG A 103 17.70 -9.30 -10.16
N LEU A 104 16.67 -9.18 -10.99
CA LEU A 104 15.28 -9.14 -10.52
C LEU A 104 14.91 -10.46 -9.85
N ILE A 105 14.46 -10.40 -8.59
CA ILE A 105 13.92 -11.53 -7.84
C ILE A 105 12.42 -11.63 -8.10
N ALA A 106 11.67 -10.55 -7.86
CA ALA A 106 10.23 -10.49 -8.06
C ALA A 106 9.77 -9.04 -8.24
N GLU A 107 8.55 -8.85 -8.72
CA GLU A 107 7.89 -7.56 -8.89
C GLU A 107 6.51 -7.65 -8.23
N LEU A 108 6.20 -6.70 -7.36
CA LEU A 108 4.94 -6.58 -6.65
C LEU A 108 4.16 -5.38 -7.19
N ASP A 109 2.85 -5.35 -6.98
CA ASP A 109 1.98 -4.29 -7.50
C ASP A 109 2.18 -2.94 -6.79
N TYR A 110 2.77 -2.95 -5.59
CA TYR A 110 2.98 -1.77 -4.76
C TYR A 110 4.41 -1.68 -4.22
N GLN A 111 4.75 -0.49 -3.74
CA GLN A 111 6.02 -0.18 -3.10
C GLN A 111 6.39 -1.18 -2.00
N VAL A 112 7.61 -1.70 -2.06
CA VAL A 112 8.19 -2.49 -0.98
C VAL A 112 8.49 -1.58 0.22
N SER A 113 7.90 -1.84 1.38
CA SER A 113 8.14 -1.08 2.61
C SER A 113 9.16 -1.76 3.52
N ARG A 114 9.24 -3.10 3.50
CA ARG A 114 10.15 -3.87 4.36
C ARG A 114 10.59 -5.16 3.69
N ILE A 115 11.85 -5.54 3.93
CA ILE A 115 12.38 -6.87 3.59
C ILE A 115 13.14 -7.39 4.80
N VAL A 116 12.89 -8.63 5.20
CA VAL A 116 13.64 -9.33 6.25
C VAL A 116 14.02 -10.74 5.81
N HIS A 117 15.13 -11.25 6.33
CA HIS A 117 15.53 -12.64 6.12
C HIS A 117 14.57 -13.59 6.83
N TRP A 118 14.24 -14.71 6.18
CA TRP A 118 13.56 -15.84 6.81
C TRP A 118 14.13 -17.16 6.31
N GLY A 119 15.13 -17.67 7.03
CA GLY A 119 15.89 -18.84 6.60
C GLY A 119 16.55 -18.60 5.24
N LYS A 120 16.12 -19.36 4.23
CA LYS A 120 16.59 -19.23 2.82
C LYS A 120 15.73 -18.31 1.96
N ASP A 121 14.58 -17.89 2.49
CA ASP A 121 13.60 -17.05 1.83
C ASP A 121 13.67 -15.62 2.40
N ILE A 122 12.82 -14.76 1.88
CA ILE A 122 12.61 -13.41 2.40
C ILE A 122 11.13 -13.21 2.73
N LEU A 123 10.88 -12.44 3.79
CA LEU A 123 9.57 -11.84 4.01
C LEU A 123 9.60 -10.40 3.50
N VAL A 124 8.59 -10.05 2.73
CA VAL A 124 8.49 -8.76 2.07
C VAL A 124 7.15 -8.14 2.44
N ALA A 125 7.17 -6.92 2.97
CA ALA A 125 5.97 -6.11 3.12
C ALA A 125 5.83 -5.20 1.90
N SER A 126 4.64 -5.17 1.32
CA SER A 126 4.26 -4.21 0.31
C SER A 126 2.83 -3.76 0.56
N TRP A 127 2.69 -2.48 0.93
CA TRP A 127 1.43 -1.89 1.34
C TRP A 127 0.72 -2.68 2.47
N PHE A 128 -0.47 -3.24 2.24
CA PHE A 128 -1.17 -4.08 3.22
C PHE A 128 -0.67 -5.52 3.25
N ASP A 129 0.01 -5.97 2.21
CA ASP A 129 0.38 -7.36 2.04
C ASP A 129 1.75 -7.68 2.64
N VAL A 130 1.85 -8.90 3.15
CA VAL A 130 3.12 -9.54 3.47
C VAL A 130 3.25 -10.82 2.67
N PHE A 131 4.38 -10.95 1.99
CA PHE A 131 4.72 -12.06 1.13
C PHE A 131 5.87 -12.84 1.73
N ARG A 132 5.84 -14.16 1.59
CA ARG A 132 7.05 -14.98 1.66
C ARG A 132 7.49 -15.34 0.25
N ILE A 133 8.68 -14.90 -0.12
CA ILE A 133 9.24 -15.10 -1.48
C ILE A 133 10.55 -15.84 -1.34
N THR A 134 10.75 -16.88 -2.15
CA THR A 134 12.02 -17.60 -2.21
C THR A 134 13.13 -16.73 -2.82
N SER A 135 14.40 -17.08 -2.58
CA SER A 135 15.55 -16.39 -3.20
C SER A 135 15.59 -16.47 -4.74
N GLU A 136 14.81 -17.39 -5.33
CA GLU A 136 14.63 -17.55 -6.78
C GLU A 136 13.44 -16.76 -7.34
N GLY A 137 12.69 -16.04 -6.50
CA GLY A 137 11.55 -15.21 -6.93
C GLY A 137 10.18 -15.89 -6.88
N LYS A 138 10.12 -17.16 -6.48
CA LYS A 138 8.83 -17.85 -6.34
C LYS A 138 8.08 -17.40 -5.08
N LEU A 139 6.82 -16.99 -5.24
CA LEU A 139 5.89 -16.74 -4.15
C LEU A 139 5.54 -18.05 -3.41
N VAL A 140 5.70 -18.06 -2.09
CA VAL A 140 5.32 -19.19 -1.21
C VAL A 140 3.90 -19.00 -0.70
N TRP A 141 3.61 -17.82 -0.15
CA TRP A 141 2.28 -17.37 0.28
C TRP A 141 2.27 -15.85 0.40
N HIS A 142 1.08 -15.27 0.44
CA HIS A 142 0.85 -13.89 0.85
C HIS A 142 -0.29 -13.84 1.88
N PHE A 143 -0.33 -12.81 2.71
CA PHE A 143 -1.47 -12.50 3.55
C PHE A 143 -1.64 -10.99 3.65
N GLU A 144 -2.89 -10.55 3.74
CA GLU A 144 -3.25 -9.14 3.87
C GLU A 144 -3.35 -8.76 5.36
N HIS A 145 -2.57 -7.78 5.77
CA HIS A 145 -2.65 -7.16 7.08
C HIS A 145 -3.67 -6.01 7.05
N ILE A 146 -4.46 -5.84 8.11
CA ILE A 146 -5.55 -4.84 8.13
C ILE A 146 -5.07 -3.38 8.03
N GLY A 147 -3.80 -3.13 8.31
CA GLY A 147 -3.13 -1.83 8.23
C GLY A 147 -1.93 -1.88 7.31
N VAL A 148 -1.48 -0.73 6.80
CA VAL A 148 -0.32 -0.66 5.90
C VAL A 148 0.92 -1.09 6.68
N VAL A 149 1.57 -2.16 6.26
CA VAL A 149 2.67 -2.80 6.97
C VAL A 149 3.93 -1.92 6.90
N GLU A 150 4.40 -1.50 8.07
CA GLU A 150 5.61 -0.67 8.20
C GLU A 150 6.80 -1.48 8.74
N HIS A 151 6.52 -2.53 9.52
CA HIS A 151 7.56 -3.31 10.18
C HIS A 151 7.26 -4.80 10.17
N ILE A 152 8.32 -5.56 9.91
CA ILE A 152 8.41 -7.00 10.16
C ILE A 152 9.61 -7.20 11.09
N LEU A 153 9.40 -7.88 12.20
CA LEU A 153 10.41 -8.22 13.20
C LEU A 153 10.58 -9.73 13.26
N ASP A 154 11.83 -10.17 13.10
CA ASP A 154 12.21 -11.57 13.32
C ASP A 154 12.25 -11.86 14.83
N LEU A 155 11.47 -12.85 15.26
CA LEU A 155 11.42 -13.35 16.64
C LEU A 155 12.04 -14.75 16.78
N GLY A 156 12.77 -15.22 15.76
CA GLY A 156 13.36 -16.56 15.68
C GLY A 156 12.42 -17.56 15.01
N GLU A 157 11.53 -18.17 15.79
CA GLU A 157 10.55 -19.15 15.26
C GLU A 157 9.27 -18.50 14.72
N ARG A 158 9.13 -17.17 14.86
CA ARG A 158 7.95 -16.42 14.45
C ARG A 158 8.35 -15.06 13.89
N ALA A 159 7.42 -14.41 13.19
CA ALA A 159 7.55 -13.02 12.79
C ALA A 159 6.44 -12.17 13.41
N ALA A 160 6.81 -10.99 13.89
CA ALA A 160 5.89 -9.96 14.35
C ALA A 160 5.70 -8.91 13.25
N ILE A 161 4.45 -8.59 12.94
CA ILE A 161 4.05 -7.72 11.84
C ILE A 161 3.24 -6.58 12.42
N MET A 162 3.63 -5.36 12.09
CA MET A 162 2.99 -4.14 12.54
C MET A 162 2.69 -3.26 11.34
N GLY A 163 1.46 -2.76 11.30
CA GLY A 163 1.04 -1.78 10.32
C GLY A 163 0.43 -0.56 10.97
N ASP A 164 0.21 0.46 10.16
CA ASP A 164 -0.51 1.67 10.54
C ASP A 164 -1.93 1.68 9.96
N ASP A 165 -2.90 2.08 10.77
CA ASP A 165 -4.27 2.27 10.31
C ASP A 165 -4.39 3.70 9.75
N ARG A 166 -4.23 3.81 8.44
CA ARG A 166 -4.40 5.08 7.72
C ARG A 166 -5.85 5.58 7.71
N LYS A 167 -6.83 4.80 8.22
CA LYS A 167 -8.25 5.16 8.29
C LYS A 167 -8.66 5.77 9.65
N GLY A 168 -7.73 5.89 10.61
CA GLY A 168 -7.92 6.67 11.83
C GLY A 168 -8.95 6.12 12.83
N GLY A 169 -9.31 4.84 12.71
CA GLY A 169 -10.34 4.20 13.54
C GLY A 169 -9.76 3.50 14.77
N ARG A 170 -8.84 2.55 14.55
CA ARG A 170 -8.20 1.74 15.60
C ARG A 170 -6.76 1.41 15.17
N PRO A 171 -5.77 1.49 16.06
CA PRO A 171 -4.41 1.09 15.71
C PRO A 171 -4.40 -0.35 15.19
N ALA A 172 -3.74 -0.59 14.06
CA ALA A 172 -3.68 -1.92 13.51
C ALA A 172 -2.99 -2.86 14.53
N PRO A 173 -3.51 -4.10 14.70
CA PRO A 173 -2.99 -5.02 15.68
C PRO A 173 -1.57 -5.45 15.31
N LEU A 174 -0.79 -5.79 16.34
CA LEU A 174 0.42 -6.58 16.16
C LEU A 174 0.00 -8.00 15.79
N VAL A 175 0.36 -8.47 14.59
CA VAL A 175 0.10 -9.84 14.15
C VAL A 175 1.37 -10.66 14.31
N ILE A 176 1.29 -11.77 15.04
CA ILE A 176 2.40 -12.72 15.18
C ILE A 176 2.07 -13.95 14.35
N ILE A 177 2.88 -14.21 13.33
CA ILE A 177 2.72 -15.36 12.45
C ILE A 177 3.85 -16.37 12.66
N ASP A 178 3.59 -17.62 12.32
CA ASP A 178 4.61 -18.60 11.96
C ASP A 178 4.76 -18.59 10.44
N PRO A 179 5.82 -17.99 9.88
CA PRO A 179 5.97 -17.92 8.42
C PRO A 179 6.11 -19.28 7.71
N ASP A 180 6.42 -20.35 8.44
CA ASP A 180 6.47 -21.73 7.93
C ASP A 180 5.10 -22.42 7.92
N SER A 181 4.11 -21.84 8.61
CA SER A 181 2.72 -22.28 8.63
C SER A 181 1.81 -21.19 8.04
N PRO A 182 1.39 -21.29 6.76
CA PRO A 182 0.65 -20.20 6.11
C PRO A 182 -0.61 -19.83 6.90
N PRO A 183 -0.90 -18.54 7.12
CA PRO A 183 -2.12 -18.12 7.80
C PRO A 183 -3.34 -18.58 7.00
N ARG A 184 -4.29 -19.24 7.67
CA ARG A 184 -5.60 -19.51 7.06
C ARG A 184 -6.44 -18.24 7.19
N HIS A 185 -7.20 -17.91 6.15
CA HIS A 185 -8.09 -16.75 6.14
C HIS A 185 -9.10 -16.75 7.31
N ASP A 186 -9.35 -17.92 7.91
CA ASP A 186 -10.23 -18.12 9.07
C ASP A 186 -9.60 -17.79 10.44
N ASP A 187 -8.27 -17.62 10.51
CA ASP A 187 -7.54 -17.39 11.79
C ASP A 187 -7.38 -15.90 12.13
N LEU A 188 -7.89 -15.00 11.28
CA LEU A 188 -7.97 -13.58 11.59
C LEU A 188 -9.21 -13.35 12.47
N PRO A 189 -9.14 -12.50 13.50
CA PRO A 189 -10.33 -12.11 14.23
C PRO A 189 -11.27 -11.42 13.23
N ILE A 190 -12.26 -12.18 12.74
CA ILE A 190 -13.53 -11.64 12.25
C ILE A 190 -13.98 -10.64 13.31
N GLU A 191 -14.59 -9.53 12.89
CA GLU A 191 -15.24 -8.56 13.77
C GLU A 191 -16.20 -9.26 14.74
N GLU A 192 -15.68 -9.80 15.85
CA GLU A 192 -16.45 -9.93 17.05
C GLU A 192 -16.52 -8.52 17.59
N ASP A 193 -17.66 -7.88 17.32
CA ASP A 193 -18.19 -6.84 18.17
C ASP A 193 -17.94 -7.26 19.62
N ILE A 194 -16.91 -6.66 20.24
CA ILE A 194 -16.65 -6.80 21.66
C ILE A 194 -17.78 -6.07 22.37
N THR A 195 -18.93 -6.74 22.41
CA THR A 195 -20.00 -6.50 23.36
C THR A 195 -19.48 -6.99 24.71
N THR A 196 -18.61 -6.19 25.31
CA THR A 196 -18.38 -6.25 26.76
C THR A 196 -19.63 -5.70 27.45
N GLY A 197 -20.69 -6.50 27.39
CA GLY A 197 -21.95 -6.31 28.07
C GLY A 197 -22.32 -7.61 28.74
N SER A 198 -21.85 -7.77 29.98
CA SER A 198 -22.44 -8.58 31.06
C SER A 198 -23.52 -9.59 30.62
N GLU A 199 -23.23 -10.90 30.76
CA GLU A 199 -24.14 -12.06 30.60
C GLU A 199 -25.32 -12.06 31.62
N GLY A 200 -26.07 -10.97 31.71
CA GLY A 200 -27.23 -10.85 32.60
C GLY A 200 -28.55 -10.69 31.87
N HIS A 201 -28.55 -10.23 30.62
CA HIS A 201 -29.77 -9.78 29.94
C HIS A 201 -29.78 -10.07 28.43
N SER A 202 -29.23 -11.19 27.98
CA SER A 202 -29.62 -11.71 26.67
C SER A 202 -31.00 -12.32 26.83
N GLY A 203 -32.00 -11.80 26.11
CA GLY A 203 -33.38 -12.33 26.09
C GLY A 203 -33.48 -13.71 25.43
N ALA A 204 -32.42 -14.52 25.50
CA ALA A 204 -32.42 -15.91 25.13
C ALA A 204 -33.18 -16.72 26.18
N LEU A 205 -34.04 -17.61 25.72
CA LEU A 205 -34.80 -18.52 26.56
C LEU A 205 -33.83 -19.40 27.34
N SER A 206 -34.08 -19.51 28.64
CA SER A 206 -33.32 -20.40 29.53
C SER A 206 -33.48 -21.87 29.09
N GLU A 207 -32.53 -22.74 29.49
CA GLU A 207 -32.59 -24.18 29.18
C GLU A 207 -33.90 -24.84 29.64
N ASP A 208 -34.53 -24.31 30.68
CA ASP A 208 -35.83 -24.77 31.18
C ASP A 208 -37.02 -24.30 30.32
N GLU A 209 -36.88 -23.18 29.59
CA GLU A 209 -37.88 -22.70 28.63
C GLU A 209 -37.78 -23.43 27.28
N LEU A 210 -36.56 -23.79 26.84
CA LEU A 210 -36.33 -24.65 25.68
C LEU A 210 -36.98 -26.03 25.83
N ARG A 211 -36.90 -26.62 27.03
CA ARG A 211 -37.56 -27.89 27.37
C ARG A 211 -39.09 -27.83 27.34
N GLN A 212 -39.68 -26.65 27.54
CA GLN A 212 -41.14 -26.46 27.44
C GLN A 212 -41.62 -26.28 25.99
N VAL A 213 -40.75 -25.78 25.10
CA VAL A 213 -41.04 -25.68 23.66
C VAL A 213 -41.07 -27.06 23.00
N GLU A 214 -40.17 -27.96 23.40
CA GLU A 214 -40.10 -29.34 22.89
C GLU A 214 -41.30 -30.23 23.29
N GLN A 215 -42.12 -29.81 24.27
CA GLN A 215 -43.28 -30.58 24.74
C GLN A 215 -44.62 -30.12 24.14
N ARG A 216 -44.63 -29.26 23.12
CA ARG A 216 -45.89 -28.90 22.43
C ARG A 216 -46.41 -30.08 21.59
N PRO A 217 -47.69 -30.47 21.72
CA PRO A 217 -48.26 -31.52 20.89
C PRO A 217 -48.43 -31.02 19.45
N SER A 218 -47.96 -31.80 18.47
CA SER A 218 -48.17 -31.52 17.06
C SER A 218 -49.64 -31.77 16.69
N THR A 219 -50.25 -30.81 16.00
CA THR A 219 -51.56 -30.99 15.37
C THR A 219 -51.43 -30.94 13.86
N HIS A 220 -52.09 -31.90 13.22
CA HIS A 220 -52.51 -31.98 11.80
C HIS A 220 -51.53 -32.54 10.75
N HIS A 221 -51.32 -33.86 10.83
CA HIS A 221 -51.74 -34.93 9.89
C HIS A 221 -51.92 -34.74 8.36
N GLU A 222 -51.34 -33.74 7.69
CA GLU A 222 -51.38 -33.69 6.20
C GLU A 222 -50.07 -33.29 5.52
N ALA A 223 -48.92 -33.32 6.22
CA ALA A 223 -47.63 -32.87 5.66
C ALA A 223 -46.56 -33.98 5.54
N GLU A 224 -46.88 -35.25 5.80
CA GLU A 224 -45.93 -36.36 5.68
C GLU A 224 -46.04 -37.15 4.35
N ASP A 225 -47.13 -37.00 3.59
CA ASP A 225 -47.38 -37.77 2.35
C ASP A 225 -46.68 -37.21 1.08
N ILE A 226 -45.92 -36.11 1.18
CA ILE A 226 -45.19 -35.53 0.02
C ILE A 226 -43.70 -35.91 0.02
N LEU A 227 -43.15 -36.36 1.16
CA LEU A 227 -41.75 -36.73 1.29
C LEU A 227 -41.43 -38.17 0.84
N GLU A 228 -42.45 -39.00 0.60
CA GLU A 228 -42.29 -40.40 0.18
C GLU A 228 -42.22 -40.58 -1.36
N THR A 229 -42.47 -39.52 -2.15
CA THR A 229 -42.41 -39.55 -3.63
C THR A 229 -41.09 -39.06 -4.24
N LEU A 230 -40.06 -38.76 -3.43
CA LEU A 230 -38.76 -38.24 -3.90
C LEU A 230 -37.63 -39.28 -3.89
N HIS A 231 -37.96 -40.58 -3.84
CA HIS A 231 -36.98 -41.68 -3.89
C HIS A 231 -37.11 -42.53 -5.15
N GLU A 232 -37.26 -41.89 -6.31
CA GLU A 232 -37.06 -42.53 -7.62
C GLU A 232 -35.74 -42.02 -8.23
N GLU A 233 -34.72 -42.87 -8.08
CA GLU A 233 -33.58 -43.11 -8.98
C GLU A 233 -33.06 -41.93 -9.83
N ALA A 234 -31.93 -41.36 -9.40
CA ALA A 234 -31.03 -40.62 -10.28
C ALA A 234 -29.68 -41.37 -10.36
N GLU A 235 -29.51 -42.14 -11.44
CA GLU A 235 -28.21 -42.64 -11.88
C GLU A 235 -27.30 -41.44 -12.21
N ALA A 236 -26.13 -41.37 -11.56
CA ALA A 236 -25.11 -40.40 -11.90
C ALA A 236 -24.29 -40.91 -13.10
N GLU A 237 -24.62 -40.43 -14.31
CA GLU A 237 -23.66 -40.41 -15.41
C GLU A 237 -22.59 -39.35 -15.15
N ILE A 238 -21.34 -39.76 -15.03
CA ILE A 238 -20.18 -38.86 -15.02
C ILE A 238 -20.02 -38.32 -16.45
N GLY A 239 -20.56 -37.13 -16.70
CA GLY A 239 -20.29 -36.35 -17.91
C GLY A 239 -18.93 -35.64 -17.83
N ASP A 240 -18.25 -35.54 -18.97
CA ASP A 240 -16.95 -34.87 -19.15
C ASP A 240 -16.93 -33.42 -18.61
N PRO A 241 -15.77 -32.90 -18.16
CA PRO A 241 -15.69 -31.62 -17.46
C PRO A 241 -16.10 -30.44 -18.36
N VAL A 242 -17.01 -29.61 -17.83
CA VAL A 242 -17.47 -28.37 -18.44
C VAL A 242 -16.36 -27.31 -18.33
N VAL A 243 -15.75 -27.05 -19.48
CA VAL A 243 -15.09 -25.83 -19.98
C VAL A 243 -14.92 -24.65 -18.97
N GLU A 244 -13.65 -24.29 -18.75
CA GLU A 244 -13.05 -23.17 -17.99
C GLU A 244 -13.47 -21.72 -18.37
N THR A 245 -14.69 -21.47 -18.87
CA THR A 245 -15.08 -20.10 -19.30
C THR A 245 -15.71 -19.22 -18.21
N ASP A 246 -16.35 -19.78 -17.18
CA ASP A 246 -17.06 -18.99 -16.15
C ASP A 246 -16.13 -18.33 -15.12
N LEU A 247 -14.95 -18.92 -14.86
CA LEU A 247 -14.04 -18.40 -13.83
C LEU A 247 -13.47 -17.01 -14.19
N LEU A 248 -13.24 -16.73 -15.48
CA LEU A 248 -12.77 -15.41 -15.91
C LEU A 248 -13.85 -14.33 -15.83
N ASP A 249 -15.11 -14.69 -16.14
CA ASP A 249 -16.23 -13.74 -16.06
C ASP A 249 -16.60 -13.45 -14.60
N ASP A 250 -16.55 -14.45 -13.71
CA ASP A 250 -16.74 -14.27 -12.26
C ASP A 250 -15.62 -13.45 -11.61
N LEU A 251 -14.36 -13.66 -12.02
CA LEU A 251 -13.22 -12.84 -11.58
C LEU A 251 -13.32 -11.40 -12.12
N SER A 252 -13.75 -11.22 -13.37
CA SER A 252 -13.94 -9.89 -13.96
C SER A 252 -15.12 -9.13 -13.32
N ALA A 253 -16.19 -9.84 -12.98
CA ALA A 253 -17.32 -9.27 -12.23
C ALA A 253 -16.91 -8.87 -10.81
N SER A 254 -16.09 -9.70 -10.15
CA SER A 254 -15.54 -9.40 -8.82
C SER A 254 -14.59 -8.21 -8.85
N ALA A 255 -13.75 -8.07 -9.88
CA ALA A 255 -12.86 -6.93 -10.04
C ALA A 255 -13.62 -5.60 -10.28
N ARG A 256 -14.78 -5.61 -10.95
CA ARG A 256 -15.64 -4.43 -11.12
C ARG A 256 -16.40 -4.01 -9.86
N ALA A 257 -16.49 -4.90 -8.85
CA ALA A 257 -17.18 -4.64 -7.60
C ALA A 257 -16.33 -3.81 -6.62
N ILE A 258 -15.00 -3.76 -6.82
CA ILE A 258 -14.09 -2.93 -6.03
C ILE A 258 -14.13 -1.51 -6.62
N ASN A 259 -14.37 -0.49 -5.77
CA ASN A 259 -14.35 0.91 -6.17
C ASN A 259 -12.92 1.47 -6.14
N LEU A 260 -12.42 2.01 -7.25
CA LEU A 260 -11.16 2.75 -7.25
C LEU A 260 -11.44 4.22 -6.93
N PRO A 261 -10.63 4.89 -6.08
CA PRO A 261 -10.85 6.31 -5.81
C PRO A 261 -10.60 7.14 -7.08
N PRO A 262 -11.30 8.28 -7.26
CA PRO A 262 -11.11 9.13 -8.41
C PRO A 262 -9.70 9.75 -8.39
N VAL A 263 -9.22 10.21 -9.52
CA VAL A 263 -7.99 11.02 -9.64
C VAL A 263 -8.38 12.50 -9.71
N ALA A 264 -8.08 13.24 -8.63
CA ALA A 264 -8.26 14.70 -8.60
C ALA A 264 -7.09 15.41 -9.29
N ASP A 265 -7.40 16.30 -10.22
CA ASP A 265 -6.42 17.16 -10.91
C ASP A 265 -6.86 18.61 -10.79
N ALA A 266 -6.19 19.38 -9.93
CA ALA A 266 -6.50 20.79 -9.70
C ALA A 266 -5.86 21.75 -10.73
N GLY A 267 -5.04 21.25 -11.67
CA GLY A 267 -4.23 22.07 -12.57
C GLY A 267 -2.80 22.29 -12.09
N GLU A 268 -1.99 22.91 -12.95
CA GLU A 268 -0.64 23.38 -12.59
C GLU A 268 -0.68 24.70 -11.85
N ASP A 269 0.39 25.03 -11.10
CA ASP A 269 0.52 26.31 -10.40
C ASP A 269 0.49 27.50 -11.38
N VAL A 270 -0.22 28.56 -11.00
CA VAL A 270 -0.48 29.72 -11.89
C VAL A 270 0.11 31.00 -11.31
N THR A 271 0.81 31.76 -12.14
CA THR A 271 1.21 33.15 -11.81
C THR A 271 0.39 34.15 -12.62
N LEU A 272 -0.29 35.09 -11.95
CA LEU A 272 -1.12 36.13 -12.55
C LEU A 272 -0.59 37.52 -12.17
N GLY A 273 -0.73 38.49 -13.07
CA GLY A 273 -0.49 39.90 -12.77
C GLY A 273 -1.73 40.55 -12.16
N ALA A 274 -1.55 41.38 -11.13
CA ALA A 274 -2.60 42.21 -10.58
C ALA A 274 -3.03 43.32 -11.55
N ASP A 275 -4.32 43.65 -11.56
CA ASP A 275 -4.85 44.82 -12.27
C ASP A 275 -4.68 46.12 -11.45
N GLU A 276 -5.24 47.22 -11.95
CA GLU A 276 -5.15 48.56 -11.33
C GLU A 276 -5.70 48.61 -9.89
N GLU A 277 -6.49 47.61 -9.47
CA GLU A 277 -7.04 47.46 -8.12
C GLU A 277 -6.19 46.55 -7.21
N GLY A 278 -5.05 46.04 -7.69
CA GLY A 278 -4.15 45.17 -6.94
C GLY A 278 -4.64 43.72 -6.80
N LYS A 279 -5.49 43.26 -7.72
CA LYS A 279 -6.10 41.92 -7.67
C LYS A 279 -6.00 41.19 -9.02
N ALA A 280 -6.11 39.86 -9.03
CA ALA A 280 -6.23 39.05 -10.25
C ALA A 280 -7.44 38.10 -10.19
N THR A 281 -7.99 37.73 -11.34
CA THR A 281 -9.05 36.70 -11.44
C THR A 281 -8.43 35.39 -11.90
N ALA A 282 -8.50 34.35 -11.06
CA ALA A 282 -8.04 33.02 -11.40
C ALA A 282 -9.22 32.11 -11.75
N LEU A 283 -9.03 31.24 -12.74
CA LEU A 283 -9.93 30.13 -13.03
C LEU A 283 -9.28 28.87 -12.46
N LEU A 284 -9.90 28.29 -11.45
CA LEU A 284 -9.56 26.97 -10.94
C LEU A 284 -10.29 25.96 -11.81
N ASP A 285 -9.57 24.98 -12.36
CA ASP A 285 -10.11 24.04 -13.34
C ASP A 285 -9.75 22.59 -12.97
N GLY A 286 -10.77 21.87 -12.52
CA GLY A 286 -10.72 20.48 -12.10
C GLY A 286 -11.23 19.51 -13.14
N THR A 287 -11.51 19.97 -14.37
CA THR A 287 -12.16 19.16 -15.42
C THR A 287 -11.32 18.00 -15.93
N ARG A 288 -10.00 18.01 -15.66
CA ARG A 288 -9.09 16.90 -15.97
C ARG A 288 -9.16 15.76 -14.94
N SER A 289 -9.89 15.95 -13.85
CA SER A 289 -10.15 14.89 -12.89
C SER A 289 -10.97 13.79 -13.55
N TYR A 290 -10.68 12.53 -13.22
CA TYR A 290 -11.39 11.38 -13.77
C TYR A 290 -11.50 10.25 -12.76
N ASP A 291 -12.43 9.35 -13.00
CA ASP A 291 -12.61 8.13 -12.22
C ASP A 291 -12.26 6.92 -13.12
N PRO A 292 -11.31 6.06 -12.73
CA PRO A 292 -10.90 4.90 -13.53
C PRO A 292 -11.96 3.81 -13.69
N ASP A 293 -12.87 3.61 -12.72
CA ASP A 293 -13.86 2.52 -12.72
C ASP A 293 -15.31 2.99 -12.61
N GLY A 294 -15.52 4.28 -12.40
CA GLY A 294 -16.84 4.90 -12.27
C GLY A 294 -16.95 6.27 -12.94
N SER A 295 -17.70 7.16 -12.28
CA SER A 295 -17.91 8.54 -12.70
C SER A 295 -17.83 9.49 -11.51
N ILE A 296 -17.35 10.70 -11.73
CA ILE A 296 -17.28 11.71 -10.68
C ILE A 296 -18.69 12.20 -10.33
N ALA A 297 -19.07 12.03 -9.07
CA ALA A 297 -20.33 12.52 -8.50
C ALA A 297 -20.23 13.96 -7.95
N GLY A 298 -19.03 14.43 -7.57
CA GLY A 298 -18.87 15.77 -7.01
C GLY A 298 -17.46 16.34 -7.03
N TRP A 299 -17.41 17.67 -7.00
CA TRP A 299 -16.20 18.48 -6.82
C TRP A 299 -16.40 19.38 -5.60
N ALA A 300 -15.34 19.64 -4.85
CA ALA A 300 -15.32 20.62 -3.79
C ALA A 300 -13.98 21.36 -3.80
N TRP A 301 -14.04 22.66 -4.05
CA TRP A 301 -12.89 23.55 -3.98
C TRP A 301 -12.84 24.20 -2.61
N GLU A 302 -11.68 24.15 -1.96
CA GLU A 302 -11.42 24.75 -0.65
C GLU A 302 -10.25 25.73 -0.74
N ASP A 303 -10.30 26.81 0.03
CA ASP A 303 -9.13 27.66 0.23
C ASP A 303 -8.11 27.03 1.20
N GLY A 304 -6.95 27.66 1.38
CA GLY A 304 -5.91 27.22 2.31
C GLY A 304 -6.35 27.17 3.78
N GLY A 305 -7.50 27.76 4.13
CA GLY A 305 -8.12 27.70 5.45
C GLY A 305 -9.17 26.58 5.59
N GLY A 306 -9.40 25.78 4.56
CA GLY A 306 -10.39 24.71 4.54
C GLY A 306 -11.83 25.18 4.32
N ARG A 307 -12.04 26.43 3.90
CA ARG A 307 -13.38 26.92 3.57
C ARG A 307 -13.72 26.52 2.13
N VAL A 308 -14.87 25.86 1.95
CA VAL A 308 -15.42 25.56 0.62
C VAL A 308 -15.76 26.85 -0.12
N ILE A 309 -15.19 27.03 -1.31
CA ILE A 309 -15.34 28.18 -2.20
C ILE A 309 -16.14 27.85 -3.47
N GLY A 310 -16.36 26.58 -3.77
CA GLY A 310 -17.23 26.14 -4.86
C GLY A 310 -17.34 24.61 -4.95
N ASP A 311 -18.34 24.12 -5.65
CA ASP A 311 -18.71 22.71 -5.78
C ASP A 311 -18.79 22.22 -7.24
N THR A 312 -18.35 23.07 -8.17
CA THR A 312 -18.31 22.79 -9.61
C THR A 312 -16.90 22.44 -10.07
N PRO A 313 -16.73 21.71 -11.18
CA PRO A 313 -15.41 21.37 -11.71
C PRO A 313 -14.57 22.61 -12.03
N GLN A 314 -15.20 23.73 -12.40
CA GLN A 314 -14.54 25.01 -12.61
C GLN A 314 -15.08 26.08 -11.66
N VAL A 315 -14.18 26.84 -11.02
CA VAL A 315 -14.54 27.94 -10.10
C VAL A 315 -13.70 29.17 -10.44
N ARG A 316 -14.33 30.36 -10.46
CA ARG A 316 -13.62 31.63 -10.66
C ARG A 316 -13.46 32.35 -9.33
N VAL A 317 -12.22 32.67 -8.97
CA VAL A 317 -11.88 33.37 -7.73
C VAL A 317 -11.17 34.69 -8.01
N ARG A 318 -11.42 35.69 -7.16
CA ARG A 318 -10.82 37.01 -7.25
C ARG A 318 -9.86 37.20 -6.07
N LEU A 319 -8.57 37.33 -6.37
CA LEU A 319 -7.48 37.21 -5.41
C LEU A 319 -6.70 38.53 -5.32
N SER A 320 -6.26 38.91 -4.12
CA SER A 320 -5.31 40.01 -3.94
C SER A 320 -3.88 39.57 -4.25
N ALA A 321 -2.96 40.52 -4.44
CA ALA A 321 -1.53 40.22 -4.50
C ALA A 321 -1.08 39.32 -3.33
N GLY A 322 -0.26 38.31 -3.62
CA GLY A 322 0.15 37.28 -2.67
C GLY A 322 0.04 35.86 -3.23
N VAL A 323 0.35 34.89 -2.38
CA VAL A 323 0.26 33.45 -2.69
C VAL A 323 -1.01 32.89 -2.07
N HIS A 324 -1.83 32.23 -2.89
CA HIS A 324 -3.08 31.59 -2.48
C HIS A 324 -3.00 30.11 -2.81
N VAL A 325 -3.35 29.25 -1.86
CA VAL A 325 -3.40 27.79 -2.04
C VAL A 325 -4.85 27.36 -2.06
N PHE A 326 -5.21 26.51 -3.01
CA PHE A 326 -6.52 25.90 -3.11
C PHE A 326 -6.39 24.38 -3.15
N HIS A 327 -7.41 23.71 -2.63
CA HIS A 327 -7.52 22.27 -2.65
C HIS A 327 -8.77 21.87 -3.42
N LEU A 328 -8.64 20.92 -4.33
CA LEU A 328 -9.74 20.28 -5.02
C LEU A 328 -9.96 18.90 -4.42
N THR A 329 -11.14 18.63 -3.88
CA THR A 329 -11.60 17.29 -3.51
C THR A 329 -12.58 16.81 -4.57
N VAL A 330 -12.36 15.61 -5.10
CA VAL A 330 -13.22 14.97 -6.10
C VAL A 330 -13.81 13.72 -5.47
N THR A 331 -15.10 13.48 -5.66
CA THR A 331 -15.83 12.32 -5.11
C THR A 331 -16.47 11.52 -6.24
N ASP A 332 -16.33 10.20 -6.23
CA ASP A 332 -16.93 9.29 -7.22
C ASP A 332 -18.39 8.91 -6.91
N ASP A 333 -19.01 8.14 -7.80
CA ASP A 333 -20.39 7.65 -7.69
C ASP A 333 -20.58 6.56 -6.62
N ARG A 334 -19.50 6.06 -6.01
CA ARG A 334 -19.49 5.11 -4.91
C ARG A 334 -18.91 5.71 -3.61
N ALA A 335 -18.86 7.05 -3.55
CA ALA A 335 -18.47 7.88 -2.41
C ALA A 335 -16.99 7.81 -1.96
N ALA A 336 -16.06 7.26 -2.74
CA ALA A 336 -14.64 7.48 -2.47
C ALA A 336 -14.20 8.85 -3.01
N SER A 337 -13.12 9.39 -2.45
CA SER A 337 -12.65 10.73 -2.78
C SER A 337 -11.14 10.84 -2.79
N SER A 338 -10.63 11.79 -3.59
CA SER A 338 -9.22 12.15 -3.63
C SER A 338 -9.06 13.65 -3.65
N ARG A 339 -7.85 14.13 -3.33
CA ARG A 339 -7.56 15.55 -3.18
C ARG A 339 -6.33 15.97 -3.96
N SER A 340 -6.41 17.13 -4.60
CA SER A 340 -5.33 17.77 -5.36
C SER A 340 -5.15 19.22 -4.91
N THR A 341 -3.96 19.77 -5.10
CA THR A 341 -3.60 21.11 -4.61
C THR A 341 -3.08 21.96 -5.76
N ILE A 342 -3.46 23.24 -5.79
CA ILE A 342 -2.96 24.24 -6.75
C ILE A 342 -2.57 25.53 -6.02
N THR A 343 -1.44 26.09 -6.40
CA THR A 343 -0.95 27.38 -5.90
C THR A 343 -1.14 28.46 -6.96
N VAL A 344 -1.77 29.57 -6.56
CA VAL A 344 -1.95 30.76 -7.40
C VAL A 344 -1.17 31.92 -6.81
N GLN A 345 -0.15 32.38 -7.54
CA GLN A 345 0.64 33.55 -7.18
C GLN A 345 0.14 34.79 -7.95
N VAL A 346 -0.27 35.82 -7.22
CA VAL A 346 -0.65 37.13 -7.80
C VAL A 346 0.47 38.14 -7.53
N LYS A 347 1.04 38.70 -8.61
CA LYS A 347 2.16 39.65 -8.58
C LYS A 347 1.72 41.09 -8.82
#